data_AF-A2TEL7-F1
#
_entry.id   AF-A2TEL7-F1
#
_cell.length_a   1.000
_cell.length_b   1.000
_cell.length_c   1.000
_cell.angle_alpha   90.00
_cell.angle_beta   90.00
_cell.angle_gamma   90.00
#
_symmetry.space_group_name_H-M   'P 1'
#
loop_
_entity.id
_entity.type
_entity.pdbx_description
1 polymer ?
#
loop_
_entity_poly.entity_id
_entity_poly.type
_entity_poly.pdbx_seq_one_letter_code
_entity_poly.pdbx_strand_id
1 'polypeptide(L)'
;DAMPINLIKFPVSKYESIYRAKRMESGTPYQTYSALFTFEFVRWLSGKIQRKNSEIIRIGVIAPYRAQANLLSKLNDSWLTKPDTVNVQVGTIHGFQGDECNIIIAV
;
A
#
# COMPACT_ATOMS: atom_id res chain seq x y z
N ASP A 1 -27.46 -0.82 12.73
CA ASP A 1 -26.80 0.49 12.57
C ASP A 1 -25.88 0.49 11.37
N ALA A 2 -26.09 1.41 10.41
CA ALA A 2 -25.23 1.53 9.24
C ALA A 2 -24.07 2.49 9.56
N MET A 3 -22.84 2.08 9.27
CA MET A 3 -21.68 2.97 9.40
C MET A 3 -21.77 4.12 8.38
N PRO A 4 -21.40 5.36 8.75
CA PRO A 4 -21.41 6.48 7.82
C PRO A 4 -20.42 6.25 6.67
N ILE A 5 -20.91 6.33 5.44
CA ILE A 5 -20.10 6.29 4.21
C ILE A 5 -19.75 7.73 3.82
N ASN A 6 -18.45 8.03 3.77
CA ASN A 6 -17.93 9.29 3.24
C ASN A 6 -17.59 9.13 1.75
N LEU A 7 -18.31 9.86 0.89
CA LEU A 7 -18.08 9.92 -0.55
C LEU A 7 -17.40 11.24 -0.90
N ILE A 8 -16.09 11.19 -1.20
CA ILE A 8 -15.34 12.36 -1.68
C ILE A 8 -15.33 12.32 -3.20
N LYS A 9 -16.03 13.26 -3.84
CA LYS A 9 -16.00 13.44 -5.29
C LYS A 9 -14.79 14.27 -5.67
N PHE A 10 -14.02 13.80 -6.65
CA PHE A 10 -12.93 14.55 -7.26
C PHE A 10 -13.03 14.45 -8.78
N PRO A 11 -12.64 15.50 -9.53
CA PRO A 11 -12.67 15.47 -10.99
C PRO A 11 -11.71 14.39 -11.51
N VAL A 12 -12.18 13.61 -12.47
CA VAL A 12 -11.41 12.56 -13.15
C VAL A 12 -11.25 12.96 -14.62
N SER A 13 -10.52 14.05 -14.88
CA SER A 13 -10.08 14.40 -16.23
C SER A 13 -9.00 13.41 -16.69
N LYS A 14 -9.07 12.96 -17.95
CA LYS A 14 -8.01 12.16 -18.57
C LYS A 14 -6.69 12.94 -18.43
N TYR A 15 -5.66 12.32 -17.85
CA TYR A 15 -4.32 12.89 -17.62
C TYR A 15 -4.16 13.94 -16.49
N GLU A 16 -5.21 14.16 -15.71
CA GLU A 16 -5.18 14.97 -14.50
C GLU A 16 -5.59 14.15 -13.26
N SER A 17 -5.42 14.74 -12.08
CA SER A 17 -5.79 14.11 -10.81
C SER A 17 -4.86 12.96 -10.35
N ILE A 18 -5.38 11.74 -10.16
CA ILE A 18 -4.71 10.64 -9.44
C ILE A 18 -3.48 10.04 -10.15
N TYR A 19 -3.33 10.29 -11.46
CA TYR A 19 -2.25 9.74 -12.30
C TYR A 19 -0.92 10.51 -12.18
N ARG A 20 -0.92 11.71 -11.59
CA ARG A 20 0.29 12.52 -11.41
C ARG A 20 0.78 12.47 -9.97
N ALA A 21 2.09 12.58 -9.80
CA ALA A 21 2.66 12.82 -8.48
C ALA A 21 2.23 14.20 -7.98
N LYS A 22 1.82 14.25 -6.72
CA LYS A 22 1.46 15.47 -5.99
C LYS A 22 2.39 15.62 -4.80
N ARG A 23 2.38 16.79 -4.15
CA ARG A 23 3.12 17.04 -2.91
C ARG A 23 2.14 17.35 -1.80
N MET A 24 2.47 16.91 -0.58
CA MET A 24 1.79 17.41 0.61
C MET A 24 2.22 18.86 0.89
N GLU A 25 1.53 19.54 1.80
CA GLU A 25 1.94 20.89 2.24
C GLU A 25 3.38 20.94 2.77
N SER A 26 3.83 19.85 3.39
CA SER A 26 5.22 19.66 3.83
C SER A 26 6.22 19.41 2.69
N GLY A 27 5.78 19.43 1.43
CA GLY A 27 6.63 19.30 0.24
C GLY A 27 7.02 17.88 -0.16
N THR A 28 6.72 16.86 0.65
CA THR A 28 7.01 15.45 0.33
C THR A 28 6.10 14.92 -0.79
N PRO A 29 6.64 14.24 -1.80
CA PRO A 29 5.86 13.75 -2.93
C PRO A 29 5.10 12.45 -2.59
N TYR A 30 3.96 12.26 -3.26
CA TYR A 30 3.15 11.05 -3.26
C TYR A 30 2.43 10.89 -4.61
N GLN A 31 2.02 9.67 -4.94
CA GLN A 31 1.29 9.36 -6.18
C GLN A 31 0.14 8.40 -5.83
N THR A 32 -1.10 8.91 -5.93
CA THR A 32 -2.31 8.22 -5.48
C THR A 32 -2.58 6.94 -6.25
N TYR A 33 -2.52 6.98 -7.59
CA TYR A 33 -2.78 5.81 -8.42
C TYR A 33 -1.81 4.65 -8.14
N SER A 34 -0.53 4.96 -7.98
CA SER A 34 0.55 4.03 -7.67
C SER A 34 0.33 3.38 -6.31
N ALA A 35 -0.09 4.17 -5.30
CA ALA A 35 -0.44 3.62 -4.00
C ALA A 35 -1.64 2.65 -4.07
N LEU A 36 -2.71 3.05 -4.78
CA LEU A 36 -3.91 2.21 -4.97
C LEU A 36 -3.59 0.93 -5.75
N PHE A 37 -2.85 1.05 -6.85
CA PHE A 37 -2.42 -0.08 -7.66
C PHE A 37 -1.57 -1.05 -6.85
N THR A 38 -0.58 -0.54 -6.12
CA THR A 38 0.28 -1.38 -5.26
C THR A 38 -0.54 -2.10 -4.21
N PHE A 39 -1.45 -1.41 -3.53
CA PHE A 39 -2.32 -2.01 -2.53
C PHE A 39 -3.18 -3.14 -3.12
N GLU A 40 -3.86 -2.90 -4.24
CA GLU A 40 -4.69 -3.93 -4.89
C GLU A 40 -3.84 -5.08 -5.44
N PHE A 41 -2.64 -4.80 -5.96
CA PHE A 41 -1.70 -5.81 -6.41
C PHE A 41 -1.24 -6.70 -5.24
N VAL A 42 -0.89 -6.11 -4.10
CA VAL A 42 -0.52 -6.85 -2.88
C VAL A 42 -1.67 -7.73 -2.41
N ARG A 43 -2.90 -7.18 -2.33
CA ARG A 43 -4.08 -7.95 -1.92
C ARG A 43 -4.34 -9.14 -2.83
N TRP A 44 -4.27 -8.90 -4.14
CA TRP A 44 -4.43 -9.96 -5.14
C TRP A 44 -3.33 -11.02 -4.99
N LEU A 45 -2.07 -10.60 -4.88
CA LEU A 45 -0.92 -11.49 -4.72
C LEU A 45 -1.04 -12.33 -3.45
N SER A 46 -1.39 -11.72 -2.32
CA SER A 46 -1.63 -12.41 -1.06
C SER A 46 -2.73 -13.46 -1.16
N GLY A 47 -3.80 -13.19 -1.91
CA GLY A 47 -4.85 -14.17 -2.18
C GLY A 47 -4.43 -15.33 -3.08
N LYS A 48 -3.33 -15.20 -3.84
CA LYS A 48 -2.75 -16.26 -4.67
C LYS A 48 -1.70 -17.10 -3.94
N ILE A 49 -1.16 -16.62 -2.83
CA ILE A 49 -0.20 -17.36 -2.01
C ILE A 49 -0.95 -18.46 -1.25
N GLN A 50 -0.84 -19.69 -1.79
CA GLN A 50 -1.41 -20.89 -1.19
C GLN A 50 -0.54 -21.40 -0.04
N ARG A 51 -1.19 -21.97 0.97
CA ARG A 51 -0.55 -22.74 2.06
C ARG A 51 0.01 -24.04 1.50
N LYS A 52 1.18 -23.99 0.85
CA LYS A 52 1.94 -25.20 0.55
C LYS A 52 2.81 -25.65 1.73
N ASN A 53 3.28 -24.69 2.54
CA ASN A 53 4.05 -24.91 3.76
C ASN A 53 3.48 -24.07 4.91
N SER A 54 3.81 -24.41 6.17
CA SER A 54 3.40 -23.67 7.38
C SER A 54 4.07 -22.28 7.54
N GLU A 55 4.91 -21.88 6.59
CA GLU A 55 5.66 -20.62 6.65
C GLU A 55 4.81 -19.44 6.19
N ILE A 56 4.84 -18.35 6.97
CA ILE A 56 4.17 -17.10 6.63
C ILE A 56 5.06 -16.33 5.67
N ILE A 57 4.54 -15.97 4.50
CA ILE A 57 5.26 -15.16 3.53
C ILE A 57 5.25 -13.69 3.95
N ARG A 58 6.43 -13.13 4.23
CA ARG A 58 6.63 -11.71 4.54
C ARG A 58 6.73 -10.91 3.24
N ILE A 59 5.84 -9.92 3.08
CA ILE A 59 5.82 -8.98 1.96
C ILE A 59 6.12 -7.58 2.49
N GLY A 60 7.25 -7.00 2.08
CA GLY A 60 7.60 -5.63 2.39
C GLY A 60 7.22 -4.69 1.24
N VAL A 61 6.40 -3.68 1.53
CA VAL A 61 6.09 -2.60 0.59
C VAL A 61 6.84 -1.35 1.02
N ILE A 62 7.81 -0.94 0.21
CA ILE A 62 8.72 0.16 0.55
C ILE A 62 8.54 1.35 -0.38
N ALA A 63 8.64 2.55 0.18
CA ALA A 63 8.69 3.78 -0.59
C ALA A 63 9.85 4.69 -0.14
N PRO A 64 10.47 5.49 -1.04
CA PRO A 64 11.52 6.41 -0.65
C PRO A 64 10.99 7.61 0.15
N TYR A 65 9.72 7.95 -0.03
CA TYR A 65 9.10 9.13 0.58
C TYR A 65 8.06 8.78 1.64
N ARG A 66 8.12 9.48 2.77
CA ARG A 66 7.23 9.25 3.93
C ARG A 66 5.75 9.42 3.59
N ALA A 67 5.37 10.40 2.75
CA ALA A 67 3.95 10.56 2.39
C ALA A 67 3.40 9.36 1.59
N GLN A 68 4.20 8.80 0.67
CA GLN A 68 3.82 7.60 -0.07
C GLN A 68 3.70 6.38 0.85
N ALA A 69 4.69 6.16 1.72
CA ALA A 69 4.65 5.06 2.69
C ALA A 69 3.45 5.18 3.65
N ASN A 70 3.15 6.39 4.13
CA ASN A 70 1.99 6.62 5.02
C ASN A 70 0.66 6.37 4.30
N LEU A 71 0.54 6.75 3.02
CA LEU A 71 -0.65 6.48 2.23
C LEU A 71 -0.87 4.97 2.07
N LEU A 72 0.18 4.24 1.71
CA LEU A 72 0.17 2.78 1.60
C LEU A 72 -0.14 2.09 2.95
N SER A 73 0.44 2.59 4.05
CA SER A 73 0.18 2.06 5.39
C SER A 73 -1.30 2.18 5.73
N LYS A 74 -1.90 3.36 5.53
CA LYS A 74 -3.34 3.56 5.79
C LYS A 74 -4.23 2.65 4.96
N LEU A 75 -3.88 2.41 3.70
CA LEU A 75 -4.58 1.44 2.85
C LEU A 75 -4.43 0.02 3.41
N ASN A 76 -3.21 -0.39 3.75
CA ASN A 76 -2.94 -1.69 4.36
C ASN A 76 -3.70 -1.88 5.70
N ASP A 77 -3.74 -0.86 6.55
CA ASP A 77 -4.45 -0.88 7.83
C ASP A 77 -5.96 -1.01 7.63
N SER A 78 -6.50 -0.43 6.56
CA SER A 78 -7.93 -0.55 6.19
C SER A 78 -8.32 -1.95 5.71
N TRP A 79 -7.35 -2.81 5.36
CA TRP A 79 -7.63 -4.17 4.89
C TRP A 79 -7.90 -5.11 6.06
N LEU A 80 -9.19 -5.28 6.38
CA LEU A 80 -9.68 -6.03 7.55
C LEU A 80 -9.41 -7.54 7.48
N THR A 81 -9.60 -8.16 6.32
CA THR A 81 -9.50 -9.63 6.13
C THR A 81 -8.26 -9.99 5.32
N LYS A 82 -7.10 -9.97 5.99
CA LYS A 82 -5.84 -10.44 5.42
C LYS A 82 -5.77 -11.98 5.47
N PRO A 83 -5.26 -12.65 4.41
CA PRO A 83 -4.97 -14.07 4.48
C PRO A 83 -3.94 -14.34 5.60
N ASP A 84 -4.15 -15.44 6.33
CA ASP A 84 -3.25 -15.88 7.40
C ASP A 84 -1.93 -16.51 6.88
N THR A 85 -1.77 -16.56 5.56
CA THR A 85 -0.59 -17.06 4.85
C THR A 85 0.46 -15.97 4.61
N VAL A 86 0.11 -14.70 4.84
CA VAL A 86 0.98 -13.56 4.54
C VAL A 86 1.08 -12.59 5.72
N ASN A 87 2.23 -11.94 5.83
CA ASN A 87 2.45 -10.77 6.68
C ASN A 87 2.91 -9.62 5.80
N VAL A 88 2.08 -8.56 5.72
CA VAL A 88 2.38 -7.38 4.89
C VAL A 88 2.85 -6.24 5.78
N GLN A 89 4.06 -5.76 5.51
CA GLN A 89 4.67 -4.64 6.20
C GLN A 89 4.85 -3.49 5.22
N VAL A 90 4.59 -2.25 5.66
CA VAL A 90 4.69 -1.05 4.82
C VAL A 90 5.58 -0.03 5.51
N GLY A 91 6.49 0.59 4.77
CA GLY A 91 7.35 1.62 5.36
C GLY A 91 8.24 2.35 4.37
N THR A 92 9.11 3.20 4.90
CA THR A 92 10.15 3.82 4.09
C THR A 92 11.34 2.88 3.94
N ILE A 93 12.18 3.11 2.92
CA ILE A 93 13.44 2.37 2.75
C ILE A 93 14.29 2.44 4.04
N HIS A 94 14.39 3.62 4.65
CA HIS A 94 15.08 3.78 5.94
C HIS A 94 14.43 3.02 7.09
N GLY A 95 13.10 2.92 7.12
CA GLY A 95 12.38 2.18 8.16
C GLY A 95 12.55 0.66 8.06
N PHE A 96 12.92 0.16 6.88
CA PHE A 96 13.19 -1.26 6.61
C PHE A 96 14.66 -1.65 6.79
N GLN A 97 15.52 -0.72 7.23
CA GLN A 97 16.95 -0.99 7.32
C GLN A 97 17.25 -2.12 8.32
N GLY A 98 17.87 -3.20 7.82
CA GLY A 98 18.21 -4.38 8.61
C GLY A 98 17.08 -5.41 8.74
N ASP A 99 15.94 -5.19 8.09
CA ASP A 99 14.87 -6.19 7.99
C ASP A 99 14.90 -6.91 6.64
N GLU A 100 14.30 -8.10 6.60
CA GLU A 100 14.18 -8.94 5.40
C GLU A 100 12.76 -9.45 5.20
N CYS A 101 12.37 -9.55 3.94
CA CYS A 101 11.07 -10.08 3.52
C CYS A 101 11.29 -11.07 2.39
N ASN A 102 10.42 -12.09 2.29
CA ASN A 102 10.47 -13.02 1.16
C ASN A 102 10.17 -12.31 -0.18
N ILE A 103 9.33 -11.27 -0.14
CA ILE A 103 8.97 -10.45 -1.31
C ILE A 103 9.11 -8.96 -0.93
N ILE A 104 9.74 -8.17 -1.80
CA ILE A 104 9.80 -6.71 -1.70
C ILE A 104 9.10 -6.09 -2.91
N ILE A 105 8.24 -5.10 -2.66
CA ILE A 105 7.61 -4.26 -3.67
C ILE A 105 8.04 -2.83 -3.41
N ALA A 106 8.78 -2.24 -4.35
CA ALA A 106 9.28 -0.87 -4.27
C ALA A 106 8.41 0.08 -5.09
N VAL A 107 8.06 1.23 -4.50
CA VAL A 107 7.13 2.22 -5.06
C VAL A 107 7.66 3.64 -4.93
#